data_AF-A0A7J2IFF0-F1
#
_entry.id   AF-A0A7J2IFF0-F1
#
_cell.length_a   1.000
_cell.length_b   1.000
_cell.length_c   1.000
_cell.angle_alpha   90.00
_cell.angle_beta   90.00
_cell.angle_gamma   90.00
#
_symmetry.space_group_name_H-M   'P 1'
#
loop_
_entity.id
_entity.type
_entity.pdbx_description
1 polymer ?
#
loop_
_entity_poly.entity_id
_entity_poly.type
_entity_poly.pdbx_seq_one_letter_code
_entity_poly.pdbx_strand_id
1 'polypeptide(L)'
;MDSYYDLHLHLNEGLDDLKERIKLAEHMGWDGICLTVDFQGTEALEEFSERISDMRTETEMELFSGAEITAKSLQELRKNSRKALSFVDIILVKGGGDEINRSAAECWEVDILCHPEKLVERDFMKQRNSGMDHVMAKLMAERLIGIEFNFSEILNSYGMLRSQILGRMHQNVMLARKYKALMILTSGARDRWGLRAPRELLAIGKMLGMTQGEAKSAVSENPSRILQKSRDRRDPDIILKGLRVMEWGDQKPRKKRMFGWY
;
A
#
# COMPACT_ATOMS: atom_id res chain seq x y z
N MET A 1 3.52 -8.52 21.09
CA MET A 1 2.22 -8.56 20.40
C MET A 1 2.49 -8.28 18.94
N ASP A 2 1.79 -8.93 18.02
CA ASP A 2 1.86 -8.53 16.61
C ASP A 2 1.05 -7.25 16.44
N SER A 3 1.64 -6.22 15.84
CA SER A 3 0.92 -4.99 15.47
C SER A 3 0.26 -5.16 14.11
N TYR A 4 -0.98 -4.72 13.98
CA TYR A 4 -1.80 -4.81 12.78
C TYR A 4 -1.97 -3.44 12.12
N TYR A 5 -1.85 -3.41 10.79
CA TYR A 5 -1.95 -2.17 10.00
C TYR A 5 -2.85 -2.32 8.77
N ASP A 6 -3.76 -1.35 8.58
CA ASP A 6 -4.50 -1.20 7.32
C ASP A 6 -3.88 -0.06 6.51
N LEU A 7 -3.25 -0.37 5.38
CA LEU A 7 -2.49 0.60 4.61
C LEU A 7 -3.29 1.29 3.50
N HIS A 8 -4.60 1.06 3.38
CA HIS A 8 -5.40 1.69 2.33
C HIS A 8 -6.82 2.04 2.79
N LEU A 9 -6.95 3.18 3.48
CA LEU A 9 -8.23 3.79 3.81
C LEU A 9 -8.44 5.09 3.03
N HIS A 10 -9.36 5.09 2.07
CA HIS A 10 -9.64 6.31 1.31
C HIS A 10 -10.35 7.34 2.18
N LEU A 11 -9.87 8.57 2.14
CA LEU A 11 -10.48 9.71 2.77
C LEU A 11 -11.19 10.57 1.71
N ASN A 12 -12.53 10.55 1.73
CA ASN A 12 -13.37 11.41 0.91
C ASN A 12 -13.98 12.48 1.84
N GLU A 13 -13.31 13.63 1.93
CA GLU A 13 -13.63 14.90 2.60
C GLU A 13 -14.52 14.94 3.89
N GLY A 14 -13.98 15.58 4.94
CA GLY A 14 -14.66 15.94 6.21
C GLY A 14 -13.86 15.58 7.48
N LEU A 15 -13.69 16.52 8.43
CA LEU A 15 -12.95 16.31 9.71
C LEU A 15 -13.62 15.30 10.64
N ASP A 16 -14.95 15.31 10.70
CA ASP A 16 -15.69 14.42 11.57
C ASP A 16 -15.59 12.95 11.13
N ASP A 17 -15.64 12.69 9.82
CA ASP A 17 -15.47 11.35 9.24
C ASP A 17 -14.09 10.75 9.60
N LEU A 18 -13.05 11.59 9.64
CA LEU A 18 -11.70 11.16 10.03
C LEU A 18 -11.64 10.70 11.49
N LYS A 19 -12.18 11.49 12.42
CA LYS A 19 -12.17 11.14 13.86
C LYS A 19 -13.00 9.88 14.14
N GLU A 20 -14.15 9.74 13.48
CA GLU A 20 -14.97 8.53 13.60
C GLU A 20 -14.23 7.28 13.10
N ARG A 21 -13.54 7.37 11.97
CA ARG A 21 -12.78 6.24 11.41
C ARG A 21 -11.61 5.83 12.29
N ILE A 22 -10.87 6.79 12.84
CA ILE A 22 -9.76 6.52 13.77
C ILE A 22 -10.28 5.74 14.97
N LYS A 23 -11.34 6.24 15.62
CA LYS A 23 -11.97 5.57 16.76
C LYS A 23 -12.47 4.18 16.40
N LEU A 24 -13.13 4.03 15.24
CA LEU A 24 -13.64 2.73 14.81
C LEU A 24 -12.50 1.73 14.55
N ALA A 25 -11.40 2.18 13.94
CA ALA A 25 -10.23 1.35 13.71
C ALA A 25 -9.57 0.88 15.02
N GLU A 26 -9.43 1.78 16.01
CA GLU A 26 -8.98 1.43 17.36
C GLU A 26 -9.87 0.36 17.99
N HIS A 27 -11.20 0.52 17.92
CA HIS A 27 -12.16 -0.45 18.46
C HIS A 27 -12.10 -1.82 17.74
N MET A 28 -11.73 -1.83 16.46
CA MET A 28 -11.54 -3.05 15.67
C MET A 28 -10.22 -3.77 15.97
N GLY A 29 -9.31 -3.13 16.73
CA GLY A 29 -8.01 -3.67 17.10
C GLY A 29 -6.92 -3.45 16.05
N TRP A 30 -6.98 -2.33 15.32
CA TRP A 30 -5.86 -1.85 14.52
C TRP A 30 -4.85 -1.09 15.39
N ASP A 31 -3.56 -1.32 15.18
CA ASP A 31 -2.48 -0.57 15.85
C ASP A 31 -2.06 0.66 15.03
N GLY A 32 -2.29 0.62 13.71
CA GLY A 32 -2.09 1.77 12.85
C GLY A 32 -2.87 1.70 11.54
N ILE A 33 -3.09 2.87 10.94
CA ILE A 33 -3.81 3.01 9.67
C ILE A 33 -3.11 3.99 8.74
N CYS A 34 -3.16 3.73 7.44
CA CYS A 34 -2.77 4.70 6.42
C CYS A 34 -4.02 5.25 5.73
N LEU A 35 -4.20 6.57 5.85
CA LEU A 35 -5.25 7.30 5.17
C LEU A 35 -4.71 7.75 3.82
N THR A 36 -5.52 7.59 2.77
CA THR A 36 -5.09 7.85 1.40
C THR A 36 -6.02 8.83 0.70
N VAL A 37 -5.43 9.67 -0.15
CA VAL A 37 -6.15 10.56 -1.07
C VAL A 37 -5.63 10.38 -2.49
N ASP A 38 -6.50 10.61 -3.46
CA ASP A 38 -6.10 10.65 -4.86
C ASP A 38 -5.14 11.83 -5.10
N PHE A 39 -4.01 11.56 -5.77
CA PHE A 39 -3.07 12.62 -6.10
C PHE A 39 -3.59 13.51 -7.24
N GLN A 40 -4.06 14.69 -6.89
CA GLN A 40 -4.54 15.71 -7.83
C GLN A 40 -3.58 16.89 -8.00
N GLY A 41 -2.64 17.06 -7.07
CA GLY A 41 -1.71 18.19 -7.04
C GLY A 41 -0.94 18.22 -5.72
N THR A 42 0.02 19.14 -5.60
CA THR A 42 0.81 19.28 -4.36
C THR A 42 0.08 20.05 -3.28
N GLU A 43 -0.70 21.08 -3.63
CA GLU A 43 -1.42 21.93 -2.66
C GLU A 43 -2.41 21.12 -1.82
N ALA A 44 -3.32 20.39 -2.47
CA ALA A 44 -4.28 19.53 -1.76
C ALA A 44 -3.59 18.40 -0.95
N LEU A 45 -2.42 17.94 -1.40
CA LEU A 45 -1.67 16.90 -0.69
C LEU A 45 -0.95 17.44 0.55
N GLU A 46 -0.48 18.69 0.49
CA GLU A 46 0.13 19.39 1.61
C GLU A 46 -0.91 19.62 2.71
N GLU A 47 -2.08 20.19 2.36
CA GLU A 47 -3.20 20.36 3.29
C GLU A 47 -3.62 19.03 3.93
N PHE A 48 -3.73 17.97 3.13
CA PHE A 48 -4.02 16.62 3.63
C PHE A 48 -2.95 16.14 4.62
N SER A 49 -1.67 16.30 4.31
CA SER A 49 -0.58 15.85 5.16
C SER A 49 -0.51 16.61 6.49
N GLU A 50 -0.70 17.94 6.45
CA GLU A 50 -0.76 18.77 7.65
C GLU A 50 -1.89 18.32 8.56
N ARG A 51 -3.07 18.10 8.00
CA ARG A 51 -4.24 17.61 8.74
C ARG A 51 -4.02 16.24 9.38
N ILE A 52 -3.34 15.31 8.72
CA ILE A 52 -2.96 14.03 9.34
C ILE A 52 -1.93 14.24 10.45
N SER A 53 -1.01 15.18 10.28
CA SER A 53 -0.01 15.53 11.30
C SER A 53 -0.65 16.07 12.58
N ASP A 54 -1.66 16.93 12.46
CA ASP A 54 -2.40 17.44 13.62
C ASP A 54 -3.10 16.30 14.37
N MET A 55 -3.77 15.41 13.63
CA MET A 55 -4.48 14.26 14.23
C MET A 55 -3.56 13.27 14.95
N ARG A 56 -2.30 13.12 14.52
CA ARG A 56 -1.31 12.27 15.22
C ARG A 56 -1.07 12.69 16.66
N THR A 57 -1.34 13.95 17.00
CA THR A 57 -1.18 14.45 18.38
C THR A 57 -2.39 14.16 19.27
N GLU A 58 -3.52 13.76 18.67
CA GLU A 58 -4.79 13.52 19.37
C GLU A 58 -5.10 12.03 19.62
N THR A 59 -4.35 11.09 19.02
CA THR A 59 -4.56 9.64 19.14
C THR A 59 -3.24 8.92 19.40
N GLU A 60 -3.31 7.82 20.14
CA GLU A 60 -2.19 6.89 20.36
C GLU A 60 -2.00 5.92 19.18
N MET A 61 -2.98 5.81 18.27
CA MET A 61 -2.89 4.95 17.10
C MET A 61 -1.89 5.51 16.08
N GLU A 62 -1.09 4.64 15.46
CA GLU A 62 -0.13 5.07 14.44
C GLU A 62 -0.86 5.50 13.16
N LEU A 63 -0.85 6.81 12.85
CA LEU A 63 -1.43 7.34 11.62
C LEU A 63 -0.36 7.56 10.55
N PHE A 64 -0.65 7.15 9.32
CA PHE A 64 0.17 7.39 8.14
C PHE A 64 -0.63 8.12 7.06
N SER A 65 0.05 8.98 6.31
CA SER A 65 -0.51 9.63 5.12
C SER A 65 -0.04 8.90 3.86
N GLY A 66 -0.96 8.69 2.92
CA GLY A 66 -0.69 8.03 1.66
C GLY A 66 -1.26 8.81 0.47
N ALA A 67 -0.56 8.73 -0.66
CA ALA A 67 -1.04 9.27 -1.92
C ALA A 67 -1.30 8.13 -2.90
N GLU A 68 -2.48 8.14 -3.50
CA GLU A 68 -2.87 7.19 -4.53
C GLU A 68 -2.63 7.81 -5.91
N ILE A 69 -1.66 7.26 -6.64
CA ILE A 69 -1.20 7.77 -7.93
C ILE A 69 -1.90 7.02 -9.06
N THR A 70 -2.55 7.77 -9.94
CA THR A 70 -2.96 7.28 -11.26
C THR A 70 -2.01 7.86 -12.31
N ALA A 71 -1.50 7.02 -13.20
CA ALA A 71 -0.63 7.45 -14.30
C ALA A 71 -0.83 6.56 -15.52
N LYS A 72 -0.48 7.07 -16.70
CA LYS A 72 -0.57 6.33 -17.97
C LYS A 72 0.77 5.81 -18.46
N SER A 73 1.88 6.28 -17.88
CA SER A 73 3.24 5.90 -18.28
C SER A 73 4.20 5.89 -17.08
N LEU A 74 5.32 5.20 -17.22
CA LEU A 74 6.39 5.16 -16.21
C LEU A 74 6.97 6.54 -15.89
N GLN A 75 7.10 7.42 -16.90
CA GLN A 75 7.65 8.77 -16.70
C GLN A 75 6.71 9.62 -15.84
N GLU A 76 5.41 9.58 -16.15
CA GLU A 76 4.38 10.27 -15.37
C GLU A 76 4.30 9.73 -13.94
N LEU A 77 4.29 8.39 -13.80
CA LEU A 77 4.28 7.73 -12.50
C LEU A 77 5.46 8.18 -11.63
N ARG A 78 6.69 8.15 -12.16
CA ARG A 78 7.89 8.59 -11.44
C ARG A 78 7.80 10.06 -11.04
N LYS A 79 7.37 10.92 -11.96
CA LYS A 79 7.24 12.36 -11.71
C LYS A 79 6.25 12.64 -10.57
N ASN A 80 5.06 12.04 -10.62
CA ASN A 80 4.00 12.26 -9.64
C ASN A 80 4.36 11.63 -8.29
N SER A 81 4.90 10.41 -8.28
CA SER A 81 5.32 9.73 -7.04
C SER A 81 6.40 10.51 -6.30
N ARG A 82 7.40 11.08 -7.01
CA ARG A 82 8.45 11.90 -6.37
C ARG A 82 7.91 13.18 -5.74
N LYS A 83 6.94 13.82 -6.40
CA LYS A 83 6.27 15.00 -5.83
C LYS A 83 5.51 14.61 -4.57
N ALA A 84 4.70 13.55 -4.66
CA ALA A 84 3.91 13.07 -3.54
C ALA A 84 4.76 12.62 -2.34
N LEU A 85 5.89 11.93 -2.57
CA LEU A 85 6.83 11.50 -1.53
C LEU A 85 7.37 12.64 -0.65
N SER A 86 7.30 13.88 -1.13
CA SER A 86 7.72 15.05 -0.34
C SER A 86 6.71 15.43 0.76
N PHE A 87 5.49 14.92 0.69
CA PHE A 87 4.40 15.25 1.61
C PHE A 87 3.90 14.01 2.36
N VAL A 88 3.73 12.87 1.68
CA VAL A 88 3.13 11.66 2.28
C VAL A 88 4.15 10.59 2.68
N ASP A 89 3.73 9.68 3.56
CA ASP A 89 4.55 8.57 4.05
C ASP A 89 4.60 7.40 3.06
N ILE A 90 3.48 7.11 2.38
CA ILE A 90 3.33 5.91 1.53
C ILE A 90 2.83 6.30 0.14
N ILE A 91 3.38 5.65 -0.90
CA ILE A 91 2.87 5.78 -2.28
C ILE A 91 2.15 4.51 -2.72
N LEU A 92 0.87 4.68 -3.04
CA LEU A 92 0.02 3.66 -3.63
C LEU A 92 -0.17 3.98 -5.11
N VAL A 93 -0.25 2.96 -5.96
CA VAL A 93 -0.49 3.14 -7.41
C VAL A 93 -1.73 2.39 -7.82
N LYS A 94 -2.70 3.09 -8.43
CA LYS A 94 -3.86 2.47 -9.08
C LYS A 94 -3.38 1.71 -10.31
N GLY A 95 -3.39 0.38 -10.21
CA GLY A 95 -3.10 -0.52 -11.29
C GLY A 95 -4.33 -0.78 -12.18
N GLY A 96 -4.32 -1.96 -12.78
CA GLY A 96 -5.40 -2.51 -13.60
C GLY A 96 -5.04 -2.63 -15.07
N GLY A 97 -4.21 -1.72 -15.59
CA GLY A 97 -3.63 -1.82 -16.92
C GLY A 97 -2.25 -2.48 -16.90
N ASP A 98 -1.97 -3.33 -17.90
CA ASP A 98 -0.70 -4.07 -17.96
C ASP A 98 0.54 -3.16 -17.96
N GLU A 99 0.47 -2.01 -18.65
CA GLU A 99 1.56 -1.03 -18.71
C GLU A 99 1.80 -0.34 -17.36
N ILE A 100 0.73 0.07 -16.67
CA ILE A 100 0.86 0.76 -15.38
C ILE A 100 1.28 -0.21 -14.27
N ASN A 101 0.79 -1.45 -14.28
CA ASN A 101 1.21 -2.49 -13.34
C ASN A 101 2.72 -2.77 -13.45
N ARG A 102 3.22 -2.92 -14.69
CA ARG A 102 4.66 -3.09 -14.95
C ARG A 102 5.45 -1.86 -14.51
N SER A 103 4.96 -0.67 -14.85
CA SER A 103 5.59 0.59 -14.45
C SER A 103 5.69 0.74 -12.93
N ALA A 104 4.65 0.34 -12.19
CA ALA A 104 4.62 0.35 -10.74
C ALA A 104 5.65 -0.61 -10.13
N ALA A 105 5.74 -1.84 -10.64
CA ALA A 105 6.76 -2.80 -10.22
C ALA A 105 8.20 -2.30 -10.51
N GLU A 106 8.37 -1.45 -11.53
CA GLU A 106 9.64 -0.86 -11.94
C GLU A 106 10.08 0.38 -11.14
N CYS A 107 9.18 0.99 -10.38
CA CYS A 107 9.35 2.30 -9.78
C CYS A 107 9.73 2.20 -8.29
N TRP A 108 10.93 2.67 -7.92
CA TRP A 108 11.44 2.61 -6.54
C TRP A 108 10.63 3.45 -5.56
N GLU A 109 9.98 4.48 -6.08
CA GLU A 109 9.12 5.40 -5.35
C GLU A 109 7.81 4.74 -4.87
N VAL A 110 7.41 3.62 -5.48
CA VAL A 110 6.15 2.94 -5.20
C VAL A 110 6.33 2.01 -3.99
N ASP A 111 5.31 1.97 -3.13
CA ASP A 111 5.26 1.08 -1.97
C ASP A 111 4.22 -0.01 -2.15
N ILE A 112 3.07 0.30 -2.73
CA ILE A 112 1.97 -0.66 -2.93
C ILE A 112 1.39 -0.52 -4.34
N LEU A 113 1.30 -1.64 -5.07
CA LEU A 113 0.53 -1.75 -6.31
C LEU A 113 -0.90 -2.20 -5.97
N CYS A 114 -1.86 -1.33 -6.26
CA CYS A 114 -3.28 -1.52 -5.97
C CYS A 114 -4.03 -2.07 -7.17
N HIS A 115 -5.00 -2.96 -6.92
CA HIS A 115 -5.96 -3.46 -7.92
C HIS A 115 -5.39 -3.93 -9.28
N PRO A 116 -4.27 -4.70 -9.34
CA PRO A 116 -3.69 -5.10 -10.61
C PRO A 116 -4.66 -5.88 -11.52
N GLU A 117 -5.66 -6.56 -10.95
CA GLU A 117 -6.64 -7.40 -11.64
C GLU A 117 -7.81 -6.66 -12.31
N LYS A 118 -8.00 -5.37 -12.02
CA LYS A 118 -9.29 -4.66 -12.20
C LYS A 118 -9.68 -4.38 -13.64
N LEU A 119 -8.75 -3.92 -14.49
CA LEU A 119 -9.06 -3.54 -15.89
C LEU A 119 -8.68 -4.62 -16.91
N VAL A 120 -8.43 -5.84 -16.43
CA VAL A 120 -8.03 -6.94 -17.30
C VAL A 120 -9.25 -7.49 -18.04
N GLU A 121 -9.21 -7.40 -19.38
CA GLU A 121 -10.36 -7.76 -20.22
C GLU A 121 -10.64 -9.27 -20.27
N ARG A 122 -9.60 -10.09 -20.48
CA ARG A 122 -9.76 -11.53 -20.73
C ARG A 122 -8.65 -12.34 -20.09
N ASP A 123 -9.03 -13.49 -19.54
CA ASP A 123 -8.09 -14.49 -19.05
C ASP A 123 -7.35 -15.18 -20.21
N PHE A 124 -6.13 -15.65 -19.94
CA PHE A 124 -5.37 -16.44 -20.90
C PHE A 124 -5.89 -17.88 -20.94
N MET A 125 -5.57 -18.63 -21.99
CA MET A 125 -6.00 -20.04 -22.13
C MET A 125 -5.56 -20.93 -20.97
N LYS A 126 -4.38 -20.66 -20.38
CA LYS A 126 -3.76 -21.53 -19.36
C LYS A 126 -3.78 -20.97 -17.94
N GLN A 127 -4.13 -19.69 -17.78
CA GLN A 127 -4.08 -19.02 -16.49
C GLN A 127 -4.98 -17.78 -16.48
N ARG A 128 -5.41 -17.36 -15.28
CA ARG A 128 -6.11 -16.09 -15.12
C ARG A 128 -5.19 -14.95 -15.52
N ASN A 129 -5.73 -13.96 -16.22
CA ASN A 129 -5.00 -12.73 -16.45
C ASN A 129 -5.26 -11.84 -15.23
N SER A 130 -4.32 -11.85 -14.29
CA SER A 130 -4.46 -11.20 -12.98
C SER A 130 -3.71 -9.87 -12.89
N GLY A 131 -3.22 -9.37 -14.03
CA GLY A 131 -2.47 -8.11 -14.14
C GLY A 131 -1.04 -8.17 -13.60
N MET A 132 -0.58 -9.35 -13.15
CA MET A 132 0.78 -9.57 -12.67
C MET A 132 1.42 -10.77 -13.39
N ASP A 133 2.73 -10.67 -13.63
CA ASP A 133 3.56 -11.73 -14.17
C ASP A 133 4.75 -12.03 -13.22
N HIS A 134 5.53 -13.04 -13.57
CA HIS A 134 6.68 -13.46 -12.78
C HIS A 134 7.83 -12.44 -12.75
N VAL A 135 7.95 -11.56 -13.75
CA VAL A 135 8.98 -10.52 -13.80
C VAL A 135 8.60 -9.42 -12.82
N MET A 136 7.36 -8.94 -12.87
CA MET A 136 6.81 -7.98 -11.93
C MET A 136 6.94 -8.47 -10.49
N ALA A 137 6.53 -9.72 -10.19
CA ALA A 137 6.60 -10.26 -8.84
C ALA A 137 8.04 -10.30 -8.28
N LYS A 138 9.04 -10.63 -9.13
CA LYS A 138 10.46 -10.58 -8.73
C LYS A 138 10.93 -9.16 -8.45
N LEU A 139 10.60 -8.22 -9.32
CA LEU A 139 10.95 -6.81 -9.15
C LEU A 139 10.32 -6.23 -7.88
N MET A 140 9.07 -6.56 -7.59
CA MET A 140 8.37 -6.14 -6.38
C MET A 140 9.04 -6.72 -5.12
N ALA A 141 9.45 -7.99 -5.14
CA ALA A 141 10.19 -8.59 -4.04
C ALA A 141 11.56 -7.93 -3.80
N GLU A 142 12.28 -7.61 -4.88
CA GLU A 142 13.58 -6.92 -4.83
C GLU A 142 13.46 -5.50 -4.26
N ARG A 143 12.42 -4.76 -4.69
CA ARG A 143 12.21 -3.35 -4.35
C ARG A 143 11.37 -3.11 -3.09
N LEU A 144 10.98 -4.17 -2.39
CA LEU A 144 10.09 -4.11 -1.24
C LEU A 144 8.76 -3.40 -1.57
N ILE A 145 8.15 -3.77 -2.70
CA ILE A 145 6.84 -3.28 -3.13
C ILE A 145 5.79 -4.35 -2.80
N GLY A 146 4.71 -3.94 -2.13
CA GLY A 146 3.56 -4.78 -1.83
C GLY A 146 2.60 -4.93 -3.01
N ILE A 147 2.10 -6.14 -3.23
CA ILE A 147 0.87 -6.34 -4.00
C ILE A 147 -0.31 -6.27 -3.03
N GLU A 148 -1.27 -5.43 -3.37
CA GLU A 148 -2.49 -5.26 -2.59
C GLU A 148 -3.54 -6.33 -2.94
N PHE A 149 -4.20 -6.85 -1.91
CA PHE A 149 -5.43 -7.62 -1.99
C PHE A 149 -6.55 -6.82 -1.32
N ASN A 150 -7.17 -5.95 -2.10
CA ASN A 150 -8.13 -4.98 -1.59
C ASN A 150 -9.52 -5.59 -1.39
N PHE A 151 -10.00 -5.60 -0.14
CA PHE A 151 -11.30 -6.18 0.17
C PHE A 151 -12.48 -5.44 -0.46
N SER A 152 -12.38 -4.12 -0.65
CA SER A 152 -13.46 -3.31 -1.22
C SER A 152 -13.86 -3.76 -2.64
N GLU A 153 -12.92 -4.29 -3.43
CA GLU A 153 -13.21 -4.82 -4.77
C GLU A 153 -14.07 -6.09 -4.70
N ILE A 154 -13.89 -6.90 -3.67
CA ILE A 154 -14.72 -8.09 -3.42
C ILE A 154 -16.09 -7.67 -2.91
N LEU A 155 -16.13 -6.72 -1.97
CA LEU A 155 -17.35 -6.23 -1.34
C LEU A 155 -18.29 -5.60 -2.37
N ASN A 156 -17.75 -4.77 -3.27
CA ASN A 156 -18.52 -3.96 -4.21
C ASN A 156 -18.75 -4.60 -5.59
N SER A 157 -18.24 -5.81 -5.83
CA SER A 157 -18.51 -6.58 -7.06
C SER A 157 -19.59 -7.63 -6.83
N TYR A 158 -20.23 -8.13 -7.90
CA TYR A 158 -21.29 -9.15 -7.80
C TYR A 158 -21.18 -10.18 -8.94
N GLY A 159 -21.79 -11.36 -8.73
CA GLY A 159 -21.92 -12.40 -9.75
C GLY A 159 -20.60 -12.79 -10.42
N MET A 160 -20.60 -12.79 -11.76
CA MET A 160 -19.42 -13.16 -12.56
C MET A 160 -18.21 -12.29 -12.26
N LEU A 161 -18.41 -10.97 -12.09
CA LEU A 161 -17.31 -10.04 -11.82
C LEU A 161 -16.60 -10.38 -10.51
N ARG A 162 -17.36 -10.64 -9.44
CA ARG A 162 -16.78 -11.04 -8.14
C ARG A 162 -15.98 -12.34 -8.27
N SER A 163 -16.52 -13.33 -8.99
CA SER A 163 -15.82 -14.60 -9.23
C SER A 163 -14.51 -14.40 -10.01
N GLN A 164 -14.49 -13.51 -11.00
CA GLN A 164 -13.27 -13.17 -11.75
C GLN A 164 -12.23 -12.48 -10.87
N ILE A 165 -12.63 -11.47 -10.09
CA ILE A 165 -11.74 -10.77 -9.15
C ILE A 165 -11.12 -11.76 -8.17
N LEU A 166 -11.93 -12.61 -7.53
CA LEU A 166 -11.45 -13.63 -6.59
C LEU A 166 -10.47 -14.61 -7.26
N GLY A 167 -10.78 -15.09 -8.47
CA GLY A 167 -9.89 -16.00 -9.20
C GLY A 167 -8.57 -15.35 -9.60
N ARG A 168 -8.57 -14.07 -9.95
CA ARG A 168 -7.37 -13.29 -10.30
C ARG A 168 -6.54 -12.95 -9.06
N MET A 169 -7.16 -12.58 -7.96
CA MET A 169 -6.48 -12.43 -6.67
C MET A 169 -5.84 -13.75 -6.24
N HIS A 170 -6.52 -14.89 -6.37
CA HIS A 170 -5.93 -16.20 -6.08
C HIS A 170 -4.69 -16.49 -6.95
N GLN A 171 -4.74 -16.16 -8.24
CA GLN A 171 -3.57 -16.24 -9.13
C GLN A 171 -2.41 -15.35 -8.65
N ASN A 172 -2.72 -14.14 -8.19
CA ASN A 172 -1.73 -13.22 -7.64
C ASN A 172 -1.11 -13.74 -6.34
N VAL A 173 -1.87 -14.41 -5.46
CA VAL A 173 -1.32 -15.11 -4.27
C VAL A 173 -0.30 -16.16 -4.68
N MET A 174 -0.60 -16.99 -5.69
CA MET A 174 0.33 -18.02 -6.15
C MET A 174 1.64 -17.43 -6.68
N LEU A 175 1.55 -16.36 -7.48
CA LEU A 175 2.72 -15.66 -8.01
C LEU A 175 3.54 -14.99 -6.89
N ALA A 176 2.87 -14.25 -6.01
CA ALA A 176 3.51 -13.55 -4.90
C ALA A 176 4.25 -14.52 -3.96
N ARG A 177 3.61 -15.64 -3.60
CA ARG A 177 4.26 -16.73 -2.83
C ARG A 177 5.50 -17.27 -3.53
N LYS A 178 5.38 -17.62 -4.83
CA LYS A 178 6.47 -18.24 -5.59
C LYS A 178 7.70 -17.33 -5.69
N TYR A 179 7.48 -16.03 -5.86
CA TYR A 179 8.55 -15.05 -6.06
C TYR A 179 8.85 -14.19 -4.83
N LYS A 180 8.22 -14.51 -3.69
CA LYS A 180 8.41 -13.82 -2.39
C LYS A 180 8.07 -12.32 -2.45
N ALA A 181 7.10 -11.93 -3.28
CA ALA A 181 6.56 -10.59 -3.25
C ALA A 181 5.73 -10.39 -1.98
N LEU A 182 5.76 -9.18 -1.42
CA LEU A 182 4.99 -8.85 -0.22
C LEU A 182 3.51 -8.83 -0.56
N MET A 183 2.71 -9.59 0.19
CA MET A 183 1.25 -9.58 0.08
C MET A 183 0.71 -8.65 1.17
N ILE A 184 -0.14 -7.69 0.80
CA ILE A 184 -0.77 -6.74 1.72
C ILE A 184 -2.28 -6.87 1.61
N LEU A 185 -2.96 -7.13 2.73
CA LEU A 185 -4.42 -7.12 2.80
C LEU A 185 -4.88 -5.77 3.34
N THR A 186 -5.83 -5.15 2.66
CA THR A 186 -6.37 -3.85 3.04
C THR A 186 -7.89 -3.91 3.00
N SER A 187 -8.55 -3.07 3.80
CA SER A 187 -10.01 -2.94 3.67
C SER A 187 -10.39 -2.19 2.39
N GLY A 188 -9.58 -1.23 1.95
CA GLY A 188 -9.94 -0.34 0.85
C GLY A 188 -11.15 0.53 1.18
N ALA A 189 -11.41 0.76 2.46
CA ALA A 189 -12.65 1.37 2.90
C ALA A 189 -12.74 2.84 2.44
N ARG A 190 -13.86 3.19 1.82
CA ARG A 190 -14.20 4.56 1.41
C ARG A 190 -15.06 5.32 2.40
N ASP A 191 -15.64 4.59 3.34
CA ASP A 191 -16.46 5.06 4.44
C ASP A 191 -16.23 4.14 5.65
N ARG A 192 -16.83 4.51 6.79
CA ARG A 192 -16.76 3.70 8.02
C ARG A 192 -17.36 2.29 7.88
N TRP A 193 -18.26 2.06 6.93
CA TRP A 193 -18.94 0.77 6.72
C TRP A 193 -18.09 -0.23 5.93
N GLY A 194 -17.14 0.27 5.15
CA GLY A 194 -16.14 -0.52 4.44
C GLY A 194 -15.03 -1.10 5.34
N LEU A 195 -14.84 -0.55 6.54
CA LEU A 195 -13.79 -0.99 7.47
C LEU A 195 -14.02 -2.44 7.91
N ARG A 196 -12.94 -3.19 8.07
CA ARG A 196 -12.94 -4.57 8.57
C ARG A 196 -11.85 -4.73 9.62
N ALA A 197 -12.10 -5.58 10.60
CA ALA A 197 -11.11 -5.91 11.61
C ALA A 197 -9.97 -6.76 11.02
N PRO A 198 -8.76 -6.74 11.61
CA PRO A 198 -7.61 -7.51 11.09
C PRO A 198 -7.92 -9.01 10.92
N ARG A 199 -8.71 -9.58 11.85
CA ARG A 199 -9.11 -11.00 11.83
C ARG A 199 -10.02 -11.35 10.65
N GLU A 200 -10.86 -10.41 10.24
CA GLU A 200 -11.75 -10.58 9.09
C GLU A 200 -10.94 -10.56 7.79
N LEU A 201 -10.02 -9.60 7.65
CA LEU A 201 -9.13 -9.55 6.49
C LEU A 201 -8.23 -10.79 6.40
N LEU A 202 -7.74 -11.31 7.53
CA LEU A 202 -7.03 -12.58 7.58
C LEU A 202 -7.87 -13.73 7.00
N ALA A 203 -9.15 -13.81 7.38
CA ALA A 203 -10.06 -14.83 6.84
C ALA A 203 -10.25 -14.69 5.33
N ILE A 204 -10.33 -13.46 4.82
CA ILE A 204 -10.35 -13.17 3.37
C ILE A 204 -9.05 -13.64 2.71
N GLY A 205 -7.89 -13.35 3.30
CA GLY A 205 -6.60 -13.85 2.79
C GLY A 205 -6.56 -15.37 2.65
N LYS A 206 -7.07 -16.09 3.65
CA LYS A 206 -7.18 -17.56 3.60
C LYS A 206 -8.11 -18.03 2.49
N MET A 207 -9.26 -17.38 2.31
CA MET A 207 -10.18 -17.66 1.21
C MET A 207 -9.50 -17.44 -0.16
N LEU A 208 -8.67 -16.40 -0.28
CA LEU A 208 -7.86 -16.14 -1.49
C LEU A 208 -6.72 -17.15 -1.68
N GLY A 209 -6.54 -18.11 -0.78
CA GLY A 209 -5.55 -19.19 -0.90
C GLY A 209 -4.24 -18.93 -0.18
N MET A 210 -4.17 -17.93 0.71
CA MET A 210 -3.04 -17.75 1.62
C MET A 210 -3.07 -18.81 2.73
N THR A 211 -1.90 -19.22 3.21
CA THR A 211 -1.78 -19.97 4.47
C THR A 211 -2.14 -19.09 5.67
N GLN A 212 -2.35 -19.69 6.84
CA GLN A 212 -2.60 -18.94 8.08
C GLN A 212 -1.46 -17.94 8.39
N GLY A 213 -0.21 -18.34 8.16
CA GLY A 213 0.97 -17.49 8.37
C GLY A 213 1.02 -16.33 7.38
N GLU A 214 0.84 -16.61 6.08
CA GLU A 214 0.84 -15.59 5.04
C GLU A 214 -0.27 -14.55 5.25
N ALA A 215 -1.49 -15.00 5.57
CA ALA A 215 -2.62 -14.10 5.79
C ALA A 215 -2.41 -13.22 7.04
N LYS A 216 -1.76 -13.75 8.08
CA LYS A 216 -1.37 -12.97 9.26
C LYS A 216 -0.29 -11.95 8.89
N SER A 217 0.80 -12.36 8.25
CA SER A 217 1.87 -11.45 7.84
C SER A 217 1.36 -10.37 6.88
N ALA A 218 0.33 -10.64 6.07
CA ALA A 218 -0.25 -9.66 5.15
C ALA A 218 -0.99 -8.49 5.80
N VAL A 219 -1.37 -8.60 7.08
CA VAL A 219 -1.97 -7.50 7.88
C VAL A 219 -1.05 -7.02 9.02
N SER A 220 0.09 -7.68 9.26
CA SER A 220 1.06 -7.29 10.30
C SER A 220 2.45 -7.06 9.71
N GLU A 221 3.27 -8.10 9.60
CA GLU A 221 4.69 -8.03 9.27
C GLU A 221 4.96 -7.33 7.92
N ASN A 222 4.20 -7.66 6.87
CA ASN A 222 4.42 -7.10 5.54
C ASN A 222 4.11 -5.59 5.51
N PRO A 223 2.96 -5.12 6.05
CA PRO A 223 2.75 -3.70 6.30
C PRO A 223 3.87 -3.04 7.11
N SER A 224 4.30 -3.64 8.24
CA SER A 224 5.37 -3.08 9.07
C SER A 224 6.67 -2.89 8.30
N ARG A 225 7.00 -3.79 7.36
CA ARG A 225 8.18 -3.64 6.50
C ARG A 225 8.06 -2.46 5.54
N ILE A 226 6.87 -2.20 4.99
CA ILE A 226 6.62 -1.02 4.15
C ILE A 226 6.73 0.27 4.97
N LEU A 227 6.15 0.28 6.18
CA LEU A 227 6.25 1.39 7.12
C LEU A 227 7.69 1.66 7.55
N GLN A 228 8.48 0.60 7.79
CA GLN A 228 9.89 0.74 8.09
C GLN A 228 10.65 1.37 6.92
N LYS A 229 10.42 0.93 5.68
CA LYS A 229 10.98 1.60 4.48
C LYS A 229 10.57 3.08 4.40
N SER A 230 9.35 3.42 4.82
CA SER A 230 8.89 4.82 4.92
C SER A 230 9.68 5.64 5.95
N ARG A 231 9.93 5.08 7.13
CA ARG A 231 10.77 5.71 8.15
C ARG A 231 12.21 5.84 7.68
N ASP A 232 12.77 4.76 7.13
CA ASP A 232 14.16 4.71 6.69
C ASP A 232 14.45 5.72 5.60
N ARG A 233 13.54 5.92 4.62
CA ARG A 233 13.77 6.91 3.55
C ARG A 233 13.80 8.36 4.08
N ARG A 234 13.19 8.63 5.23
CA ARG A 234 13.17 9.95 5.91
C ARG A 234 14.27 10.13 6.95
N ASP A 235 14.80 9.04 7.50
CA ASP A 235 15.94 9.08 8.42
C ASP A 235 17.21 9.56 7.68
N PRO A 236 17.78 10.72 8.05
CA PRO A 236 18.98 11.24 7.43
C PRO A 236 20.21 10.36 7.68
N ASP A 237 20.24 9.59 8.78
CA ASP A 237 21.37 8.76 9.20
C ASP A 237 21.42 7.44 8.46
N ILE A 238 20.31 7.01 7.85
CA ILE A 238 20.28 5.80 7.03
C ILE A 238 20.68 6.19 5.61
N ILE A 239 21.76 5.63 5.07
CA ILE A 239 22.21 5.95 3.70
C ILE A 239 21.59 4.98 2.69
N LEU A 240 21.64 3.69 3.02
CA LEU A 240 21.10 2.57 2.25
C LEU A 240 20.77 1.41 3.20
N LYS A 241 20.06 0.41 2.70
CA LYS A 241 19.68 -0.77 3.51
C LYS A 241 20.89 -1.40 4.19
N GLY A 242 20.89 -1.39 5.53
CA GLY A 242 21.96 -1.94 6.36
C GLY A 242 23.17 -1.02 6.58
N LEU A 243 23.13 0.24 6.12
CA LEU A 243 24.18 1.23 6.35
C LEU A 243 23.61 2.47 7.06
N ARG A 244 24.05 2.67 8.31
CA ARG A 244 23.67 3.80 9.15
C ARG A 244 24.90 4.57 9.62
N VAL A 245 24.80 5.88 9.61
CA VAL A 245 25.78 6.80 10.20
C VAL A 245 25.52 6.88 11.69
N MET A 246 26.54 6.60 12.52
CA MET A 246 26.44 6.72 13.97
C MET A 246 26.77 8.14 14.46
N GLU A 247 27.68 8.81 13.75
CA GLU A 247 28.11 10.17 14.05
C GLU A 247 28.58 10.87 12.76
N TRP A 248 28.11 12.10 12.53
CA TRP A 248 28.45 12.86 11.32
C TRP A 248 29.72 13.71 11.45
N GLY A 249 30.29 13.81 12.65
CA GLY A 249 31.41 14.72 12.95
C GLY A 249 31.07 16.16 12.59
N ASP A 250 31.96 16.83 11.86
CA ASP A 250 31.78 18.23 11.44
C ASP A 250 30.80 18.43 10.27
N GLN A 251 30.31 17.34 9.66
CA GLN A 251 29.38 17.43 8.54
C GLN A 251 27.93 17.40 9.03
N LYS A 252 27.04 18.11 8.31
CA LYS A 252 25.59 17.97 8.51
C LYS A 252 25.02 16.96 7.51
N PRO A 253 23.96 16.21 7.87
CA PRO A 253 23.30 15.32 6.93
C PRO A 253 22.81 16.11 5.72
N ARG A 254 23.15 15.66 4.51
CA ARG A 254 22.65 16.28 3.27
C ARG A 254 21.19 15.90 3.06
N LYS A 255 20.44 16.73 2.30
CA LYS A 255 19.09 16.36 1.84
C LYS A 255 19.15 15.04 1.08
N LYS A 256 18.58 14.00 1.69
CA LYS A 256 18.63 12.62 1.22
C LYS A 256 17.64 12.42 0.08
N ARG A 257 17.98 11.54 -0.88
CA ARG A 257 16.97 11.02 -1.83
C ARG A 257 16.00 10.12 -1.06
N MET A 258 14.71 10.18 -1.39
CA MET A 258 13.69 9.34 -0.74
C MET A 258 13.29 8.14 -1.60
N PHE A 259 14.11 7.80 -2.60
CA PHE A 259 13.85 6.71 -3.55
C PHE A 259 15.13 5.91 -3.81
N GLY A 260 15.01 4.59 -3.81
CA GLY A 260 16.14 3.66 -3.94
C GLY A 260 16.13 2.58 -2.86
N TRP A 261 17.30 1.97 -2.67
CA TRP A 261 17.51 0.89 -1.71
C TRP A 261 17.63 1.42 -0.29
N TYR A 262 16.56 1.34 0.50
CA TYR A 262 16.54 1.60 1.94
C TYR A 262 16.12 0.34 2.70
#